data_AF-A0A6L7P9R7-F1
#
_entry.id   AF-A0A6L7P9R7-F1
#
_cell.length_a   1.000
_cell.length_b   1.000
_cell.length_c   1.000
_cell.angle_alpha   90.00
_cell.angle_beta   90.00
_cell.angle_gamma   90.00
#
_symmetry.space_group_name_H-M   'P 1'
#
loop_
_entity.id
_entity.type
_entity.pdbx_description
1 polymer ?
#
loop_
_entity_poly.entity_id
_entity_poly.type
_entity_poly.pdbx_seq_one_letter_code
_entity_poly.pdbx_strand_id
1 'polypeptide(L)'
;MPIREALIIEAGGERFRFYYDVEVPEVLHIALRQGTTPEDAVRTFFEGEQGPWDGERQRFETATDSHGLYWTRHPHDGSVIVISCFQREEE
;
A
#
# COMPACT_ATOMS: atom_id res chain seq x y z
N MET A 1 11.75 1.82 -21.32
CA MET A 1 10.99 2.30 -20.15
C MET A 1 10.42 1.06 -19.49
N PRO A 2 10.64 0.83 -18.19
CA PRO A 2 10.04 -0.33 -17.55
C PRO A 2 8.52 -0.18 -17.63
N ILE A 3 7.86 -1.19 -18.20
CA ILE A 3 6.41 -1.30 -18.15
C ILE A 3 6.11 -1.50 -16.67
N ARG A 4 5.35 -0.59 -16.06
CA ARG A 4 4.88 -0.74 -14.68
C ARG A 4 3.46 -1.26 -14.76
N GLU A 5 3.29 -2.54 -14.52
CA GLU A 5 1.97 -3.11 -14.38
C GLU A 5 1.48 -2.94 -12.93
N ALA A 6 0.18 -2.85 -12.75
CA ALA A 6 -0.45 -2.68 -11.45
C ALA A 6 -1.55 -3.72 -11.28
N LEU A 7 -1.50 -4.45 -10.17
CA LEU A 7 -2.66 -5.18 -9.69
C LEU A 7 -3.66 -4.16 -9.12
N ILE A 8 -4.88 -4.20 -9.61
CA ILE A 8 -5.97 -3.33 -9.17
C ILE A 8 -6.94 -4.14 -8.33
N ILE A 9 -7.20 -3.67 -7.11
CA ILE A 9 -8.22 -4.26 -6.22
C ILE A 9 -9.24 -3.17 -5.91
N GLU A 10 -10.53 -3.49 -6.02
CA GLU A 10 -11.61 -2.58 -5.66
C GLU A 10 -12.29 -3.08 -4.39
N ALA A 11 -12.31 -2.25 -3.35
CA ALA A 11 -12.88 -2.61 -2.05
C ALA A 11 -13.42 -1.36 -1.35
N GLY A 12 -14.60 -1.45 -0.71
CA GLY A 12 -15.16 -0.34 0.07
C GLY A 12 -15.41 0.97 -0.70
N GLY A 13 -15.55 0.91 -2.03
CA GLY A 13 -15.65 2.10 -2.90
C GLY A 13 -14.31 2.75 -3.25
N GLU A 14 -13.20 2.21 -2.75
CA GLU A 14 -11.84 2.64 -3.09
C GLU A 14 -11.21 1.69 -4.12
N ARG A 15 -10.35 2.27 -4.96
CA ARG A 15 -9.54 1.52 -5.94
C ARG A 15 -8.09 1.53 -5.47
N PHE A 16 -7.57 0.36 -5.17
CA PHE A 16 -6.20 0.15 -4.71
C PHE A 16 -5.31 -0.26 -5.89
N ARG A 17 -4.15 0.37 -5.98
CA ARG A 17 -3.12 0.09 -6.99
C ARG A 17 -1.90 -0.47 -6.31
N PHE A 18 -1.56 -1.69 -6.69
CA PHE A 18 -0.38 -2.40 -6.24
C PHE A 18 0.57 -2.54 -7.42
N TYR A 19 1.53 -1.62 -7.51
CA TYR A 19 2.52 -1.64 -8.59
C TYR A 19 3.59 -2.72 -8.34
N TYR A 20 3.94 -3.43 -9.40
CA TYR A 20 5.05 -4.40 -9.41
C TYR A 20 6.00 -4.11 -10.58
N ASP A 21 7.23 -4.60 -10.49
CA ASP A 21 8.20 -4.53 -11.59
C ASP A 21 7.99 -5.72 -12.54
N VAL A 22 7.92 -5.47 -13.86
CA VAL A 22 7.63 -6.51 -14.87
C VAL A 22 8.85 -7.39 -15.16
N GLU A 23 10.07 -6.92 -14.86
CA GLU A 23 11.28 -7.75 -14.97
C GLU A 23 11.44 -8.69 -13.78
N VAL A 24 10.75 -8.41 -12.67
CA VAL A 24 10.64 -9.30 -11.50
C VAL A 24 9.19 -9.30 -11.01
N PRO A 25 8.27 -9.96 -11.73
CA PRO A 25 6.82 -9.93 -11.46
C PRO A 25 6.42 -10.54 -10.11
N GLU A 26 7.38 -11.17 -9.44
CA GLU A 26 7.27 -11.69 -8.08
C GLU A 26 7.30 -10.56 -7.03
N VAL A 27 7.80 -9.36 -7.39
CA VAL A 27 7.98 -8.20 -6.49
C VAL A 27 6.82 -7.22 -6.64
N LEU A 28 5.72 -7.49 -5.94
CA LEU A 28 5.00 -6.36 -5.35
C LEU A 28 5.96 -5.66 -4.40
N HIS A 29 6.14 -4.33 -4.51
CA HIS A 29 6.98 -3.57 -3.58
C HIS A 29 6.59 -3.82 -2.10
N ILE A 30 5.36 -4.28 -1.85
CA ILE A 30 4.83 -4.62 -0.54
C ILE A 30 5.11 -6.05 -0.08
N ALA A 31 5.16 -7.03 -0.99
CA ALA A 31 5.09 -8.45 -0.61
C ALA A 31 6.46 -9.04 -0.26
N LEU A 32 7.54 -8.55 -0.88
CA LEU A 32 8.81 -9.30 -0.92
C LEU A 32 9.72 -9.15 0.31
N ARG A 33 9.34 -8.33 1.30
CA ARG A 33 10.18 -8.11 2.50
C ARG A 33 9.46 -8.29 3.84
N GLN A 34 8.13 -8.41 3.85
CA GLN A 34 7.33 -8.22 5.07
C GLN A 34 6.33 -9.35 5.36
N GLY A 35 6.15 -10.32 4.45
CA GLY A 35 5.19 -11.42 4.63
C GLY A 35 3.71 -10.99 4.62
N THR A 36 3.40 -9.83 4.03
CA THR A 36 2.06 -9.24 3.98
C THR A 36 1.41 -9.41 2.61
N THR A 37 0.08 -9.51 2.58
CA THR A 37 -0.72 -9.66 1.35
C THR A 37 -1.38 -8.33 0.94
N PRO A 38 -1.78 -8.15 -0.33
CA PRO A 38 -2.64 -7.03 -0.73
C PRO A 38 -3.90 -6.90 0.12
N GLU A 39 -4.49 -8.02 0.54
CA GLU A 39 -5.64 -8.08 1.43
C GLU A 39 -5.31 -7.50 2.81
N ASP A 40 -4.13 -7.80 3.38
CA ASP A 40 -3.68 -7.20 4.64
C ASP A 40 -3.51 -5.68 4.50
N ALA A 41 -3.01 -5.21 3.36
CA ALA A 41 -2.89 -3.79 3.08
C ALA A 41 -4.26 -3.10 2.97
N VAL A 42 -5.22 -3.71 2.27
CA VAL A 42 -6.60 -3.21 2.18
C VAL A 42 -7.26 -3.20 3.56
N ARG A 43 -7.09 -4.26 4.35
CA ARG A 43 -7.62 -4.34 5.71
C ARG A 43 -7.04 -3.23 6.59
N THR A 44 -5.72 -3.08 6.59
CA THR A 44 -5.02 -2.05 7.37
C THR A 44 -5.47 -0.65 6.99
N PHE A 45 -5.74 -0.39 5.71
CA PHE A 45 -6.26 0.89 5.24
C PHE A 45 -7.62 1.24 5.88
N PHE A 46 -8.53 0.27 5.99
CA PHE A 46 -9.88 0.49 6.51
C PHE A 46 -9.96 0.43 8.04
N GLU A 47 -9.14 -0.41 8.67
CA GLU A 47 -9.22 -0.67 10.12
C GLU A 47 -8.22 0.17 10.93
N GLY A 48 -7.15 0.65 10.32
CA GLY A 48 -6.10 1.39 11.01
C GLY A 48 -6.40 2.87 11.21
N GLU A 49 -5.68 3.47 12.15
CA GLU A 49 -5.67 4.91 12.34
C GLU A 49 -4.74 5.56 11.30
N GLN A 50 -5.29 6.49 10.52
CA GLN A 50 -4.52 7.24 9.53
C GLN A 50 -3.81 8.42 10.21
N GLY A 51 -2.49 8.45 10.08
CA GLY A 51 -1.65 9.56 10.50
C GLY A 51 -1.75 10.79 9.57
N PRO A 52 -1.07 11.89 9.94
CA PRO A 52 -0.97 13.08 9.11
C PRO A 52 -0.18 12.81 7.82
N TRP A 53 -0.37 13.68 6.83
CA TRP A 53 0.41 13.64 5.59
C TRP A 53 1.89 13.95 5.85
N ASP A 54 2.77 13.05 5.42
CA ASP A 54 4.21 13.26 5.38
C ASP A 54 4.58 13.93 4.04
N GLY A 55 4.76 15.25 4.07
CA GLY A 55 5.10 16.04 2.89
C GLY A 55 6.50 15.81 2.35
N GLU A 56 7.44 15.37 3.18
CA GLU A 56 8.82 15.09 2.76
C GLU A 56 8.88 13.79 1.96
N ARG A 57 8.11 12.77 2.38
CA ARG A 57 8.04 11.46 1.72
C ARG A 57 6.84 11.29 0.79
N GLN A 58 6.00 12.32 0.69
CA GLN A 58 4.77 12.36 -0.11
C GLN A 58 3.84 11.16 0.09
N ARG A 59 3.55 10.83 1.36
CA ARG A 59 2.74 9.66 1.71
C ARG A 59 1.95 9.85 3.00
N PHE A 60 0.90 9.05 3.16
CA PHE A 60 0.22 8.78 4.42
C PHE A 60 0.78 7.51 5.06
N GLU A 61 0.65 7.43 6.36
CA GLU A 61 0.78 6.21 7.14
C GLU A 61 -0.57 5.86 7.76
N THR A 62 -0.99 4.61 7.65
CA THR A 62 -2.11 4.05 8.40
C THR A 62 -1.60 2.88 9.20
N ALA A 63 -1.95 2.79 10.47
CA ALA A 63 -1.47 1.71 11.33
C ALA A 63 -2.61 1.08 12.16
N THR A 64 -2.55 -0.23 12.27
CA THR A 64 -3.25 -1.02 13.30
C THR A 64 -2.24 -1.50 14.33
N ASP A 65 -2.69 -2.22 15.36
CA ASP A 65 -1.79 -2.83 16.35
C ASP A 65 -0.81 -3.83 15.72
N SER A 66 -1.18 -4.46 14.60
CA SER A 66 -0.40 -5.54 13.98
C SER A 66 0.28 -5.15 12.67
N HIS A 67 -0.18 -4.09 11.99
CA HIS A 67 0.29 -3.74 10.65
C HIS A 67 0.44 -2.23 10.48
N GLY A 68 1.39 -1.85 9.62
CA GLY A 68 1.55 -0.50 9.11
C GLY A 68 1.42 -0.48 7.59
N LEU A 69 0.85 0.59 7.07
CA LEU A 69 0.60 0.81 5.66
C LEU A 69 1.08 2.20 5.26
N TYR A 70 2.00 2.26 4.30
CA TYR A 70 2.32 3.49 3.59
C TYR A 70 1.58 3.54 2.26
N TRP A 71 0.90 4.65 2.01
CA TRP A 71 0.10 4.83 0.80
C TRP A 71 0.00 6.30 0.40
N THR A 72 -0.43 6.56 -0.83
CA THR A 72 -0.72 7.91 -1.33
C THR A 72 -1.91 7.87 -2.29
N ARG A 73 -2.44 9.01 -2.73
CA ARG A 73 -3.51 9.05 -3.74
C ARG A 73 -2.96 9.44 -5.10
N HIS A 74 -3.45 8.77 -6.14
CA HIS A 74 -3.15 9.14 -7.51
C HIS A 74 -3.81 10.50 -7.83
N PRO A 75 -3.08 11.48 -8.37
CA PRO A 75 -3.56 12.86 -8.47
C PRO A 75 -4.71 13.07 -9.46
N HIS A 76 -4.91 12.14 -10.41
CA HIS A 76 -5.92 12.31 -11.47
C HIS A 76 -7.26 11.65 -11.16
N ASP A 77 -7.25 10.47 -10.53
CA ASP A 77 -8.46 9.66 -10.32
C ASP A 77 -8.64 9.25 -8.85
N GLY A 78 -7.79 9.75 -7.95
CA GLY A 78 -7.94 9.60 -6.51
C GLY A 78 -7.68 8.19 -5.98
N SER A 79 -7.29 7.23 -6.82
CA SER A 79 -7.04 5.85 -6.39
C SER A 79 -5.99 5.79 -5.28
N VAL A 80 -6.11 4.84 -4.37
CA VAL A 80 -5.08 4.56 -3.38
C VAL A 80 -3.92 3.84 -4.05
N ILE A 81 -2.75 4.47 -4.06
CA ILE A 81 -1.48 3.85 -4.45
C ILE A 81 -0.85 3.28 -3.18
N VAL A 82 -0.76 1.96 -3.11
CA VAL A 82 -0.12 1.29 -1.98
C VAL A 82 1.39 1.27 -2.21
N ILE A 83 2.14 1.83 -1.26
CA ILE A 83 3.60 1.93 -1.33
C ILE A 83 4.24 0.76 -0.59
N SER A 84 3.79 0.47 0.64
CA SER A 84 4.33 -0.64 1.46
C SER A 84 3.32 -1.06 2.53
N CYS A 85 3.28 -2.36 2.85
CA CYS A 85 2.54 -2.90 3.99
C CYS A 85 3.49 -3.76 4.81
N PHE A 86 3.56 -3.57 6.11
CA PHE A 86 4.51 -4.23 7.00
C PHE A 86 3.87 -4.68 8.30
N GLN A 87 4.36 -5.77 8.89
CA GLN A 87 3.97 -6.17 10.23
C GLN A 87 4.64 -5.25 11.24
N ARG A 88 3.89 -4.87 12.28
CA ARG A 88 4.43 -4.18 13.46
C ARG A 88 4.75 -5.27 14.48
N GLU A 89 5.98 -5.28 14.98
CA GLU A 89 6.31 -6.10 16.15
C GLU A 89 5.70 -5.43 17.38
N GLU A 90 4.98 -6.19 18.21
CA GLU A 90 4.62 -5.74 19.56
C GLU A 90 5.94 -5.57 20.34
N GLU A 91 6.24 -4.33 20.76
CA GLU A 91 7.36 -4.04 21.69
C GLU A 91 7.12 -4.62 23.08
#